data_AF-A0A4U6D701-F1
#
_entry.id   AF-A0A4U6D701-F1
#
_cell.length_a   1.000
_cell.length_b   1.000
_cell.length_c   1.000
_cell.angle_alpha   90.00
_cell.angle_beta   90.00
_cell.angle_gamma   90.00
#
_symmetry.space_group_name_H-M   'P 1'
#
loop_
_entity.id
_entity.type
_entity.pdbx_description
1 polymer ?
#
loop_
_entity_poly.entity_id
_entity_poly.type
_entity_poly.pdbx_seq_one_letter_code
_entity_poly.pdbx_strand_id
1 'polypeptide(L)'
;MKKIIVAMFVFIAAISAPQANAQISLSINIGQQPAWGPTGYDHVDFYYLPDINVYYDVVRAQYVYPSGNQWIYGQNLPARYRNFDIYNSYKVVVNEARPYLRNSVYVAKYAKYKGQHNQQIIRNSRDQKYFQSAQHPQHQQWEKQQTKVVVKSNNNNNNRNNNAKNNNNGRDNRNDKRGNGRN
;
A
#
# COMPACT_ATOMS: atom_id res chain seq x y z
N MET A 1 47.04 -45.44 -14.43
CA MET A 1 47.35 -44.06 -13.96
C MET A 1 46.51 -42.95 -14.62
N LYS A 2 45.89 -43.14 -15.80
CA LYS A 2 45.06 -42.10 -16.46
C LYS A 2 43.64 -41.92 -15.89
N LYS A 3 43.10 -42.94 -15.19
CA LYS A 3 41.73 -42.92 -14.62
C LYS A 3 41.61 -42.14 -13.30
N ILE A 4 42.72 -41.90 -12.61
CA ILE A 4 42.75 -41.18 -11.31
C ILE A 4 42.71 -39.66 -11.54
N ILE A 5 43.30 -39.17 -12.63
CA ILE A 5 43.35 -37.73 -12.97
C ILE A 5 41.94 -37.20 -13.30
N VAL A 6 41.12 -37.98 -13.98
CA VAL A 6 39.74 -37.59 -14.31
C VAL A 6 38.85 -37.52 -13.05
N ALA A 7 39.05 -38.44 -12.10
CA ALA A 7 38.31 -38.42 -10.82
C ALA A 7 38.67 -37.20 -9.95
N MET A 8 39.93 -36.75 -9.98
CA MET A 8 40.37 -35.55 -9.25
C MET A 8 39.81 -34.25 -9.83
N PHE A 9 39.67 -34.14 -11.16
CA PHE A 9 39.07 -32.95 -11.79
C PHE A 9 37.58 -32.79 -11.48
N VAL A 10 36.83 -33.90 -11.38
CA VAL A 10 35.40 -33.86 -11.02
C VAL A 10 35.20 -33.47 -9.56
N PHE A 11 36.11 -33.85 -8.67
CA PHE A 11 36.00 -33.54 -7.24
C PHE A 11 36.26 -32.06 -6.92
N ILE A 12 37.13 -31.38 -7.70
CA ILE A 12 37.42 -29.95 -7.51
C ILE A 12 36.28 -29.06 -8.02
N ALA A 13 35.54 -29.48 -9.06
CA ALA A 13 34.43 -28.71 -9.61
C ALA A 13 33.17 -28.68 -8.71
N ALA A 14 33.05 -29.61 -7.76
CA ALA A 14 31.89 -29.70 -6.87
C ALA A 14 31.96 -28.75 -5.64
N ILE A 15 33.13 -28.21 -5.32
CA ILE A 15 33.36 -27.40 -4.10
C ILE A 15 33.13 -25.90 -4.36
N SER A 16 33.10 -25.47 -5.63
CA SER A 16 32.95 -24.08 -6.06
C SER A 16 31.55 -23.75 -6.57
N ALA A 17 30.50 -24.33 -5.97
CA ALA A 17 29.14 -23.85 -6.18
C ALA A 17 28.96 -22.52 -5.42
N PRO A 18 28.65 -21.39 -6.10
CA PRO A 18 28.35 -20.15 -5.40
C PRO A 18 27.08 -20.36 -4.57
N GLN A 19 27.16 -20.06 -3.28
CA GLN A 19 25.97 -20.04 -2.43
C GLN A 19 25.06 -18.90 -2.91
N ALA A 20 23.96 -19.27 -3.56
CA ALA A 20 22.95 -18.33 -4.00
C ALA A 20 22.22 -17.75 -2.78
N ASN A 21 22.67 -16.59 -2.31
CA ASN A 21 21.92 -15.80 -1.34
C ASN A 21 20.68 -15.24 -2.05
N ALA A 22 19.54 -15.90 -1.87
CA ALA A 22 18.27 -15.39 -2.35
C ALA A 22 17.91 -14.15 -1.51
N GLN A 23 18.12 -12.95 -2.07
CA GLN A 23 17.58 -11.72 -1.50
C GLN A 23 16.07 -11.73 -1.74
N ILE A 24 15.29 -12.05 -0.70
CA ILE A 24 13.83 -11.97 -0.75
C ILE A 24 13.47 -10.48 -0.68
N SER A 25 13.16 -9.88 -1.83
CA SER A 25 12.60 -8.53 -1.89
C SER A 25 11.09 -8.61 -1.68
N LEU A 26 10.62 -8.23 -0.48
CA LEU A 26 9.19 -8.13 -0.20
C LEU A 26 8.70 -6.75 -0.65
N SER A 27 8.12 -6.66 -1.85
CA SER A 27 7.47 -5.45 -2.33
C SER A 27 6.11 -5.28 -1.64
N ILE A 28 5.88 -4.17 -0.96
CA ILE A 28 4.61 -3.84 -0.30
C ILE A 28 4.06 -2.58 -0.96
N ASN A 29 2.78 -2.59 -1.37
CA ASN A 29 2.16 -1.43 -2.01
C ASN A 29 0.74 -1.10 -1.49
N ILE A 30 0.44 -1.44 -0.24
CA ILE A 30 -0.89 -1.25 0.37
C ILE A 30 -1.41 0.19 0.19
N GLY A 31 -0.54 1.20 0.34
CA GLY A 31 -0.93 2.61 0.15
C GLY A 31 -1.35 2.99 -1.27
N GLN A 32 -0.91 2.24 -2.30
CA GLN A 32 -1.30 2.44 -3.71
C GLN A 32 -2.59 1.71 -4.07
N GLN A 33 -3.01 0.75 -3.25
CA GLN A 33 -4.23 -0.01 -3.52
C GLN A 33 -5.45 0.89 -3.26
N PRO A 34 -6.36 1.07 -4.23
CA PRO A 34 -7.58 1.85 -4.06
C PRO A 34 -8.50 1.23 -3.02
N ALA A 35 -9.34 2.04 -2.37
CA ALA A 35 -10.19 1.55 -1.29
C ALA A 35 -11.28 0.57 -1.76
N TRP A 36 -11.62 0.57 -3.05
CA TRP A 36 -12.49 -0.46 -3.63
C TRP A 36 -11.78 -1.81 -3.83
N GLY A 37 -10.45 -1.87 -3.76
CA GLY A 37 -9.68 -3.11 -3.89
C GLY A 37 -10.01 -4.14 -2.79
N PRO A 38 -9.80 -5.44 -3.04
CA PRO A 38 -10.05 -6.49 -2.08
C PRO A 38 -9.04 -6.49 -0.93
N THR A 39 -9.49 -6.89 0.26
CA THR A 39 -8.59 -7.17 1.38
C THR A 39 -7.85 -8.51 1.21
N GLY A 40 -6.77 -8.72 1.98
CA GLY A 40 -6.00 -9.97 2.01
C GLY A 40 -4.66 -9.90 1.28
N TYR A 41 -4.29 -8.76 0.70
CA TYR A 41 -3.09 -8.59 -0.10
C TYR A 41 -2.23 -7.43 0.39
N ASP A 42 -0.93 -7.67 0.51
CA ASP A 42 0.07 -6.64 0.84
C ASP A 42 0.73 -6.06 -0.43
N HIS A 43 0.60 -6.78 -1.55
CA HIS A 43 1.13 -6.42 -2.85
C HIS A 43 0.17 -6.80 -3.97
N VAL A 44 -0.09 -5.85 -4.88
CA VAL A 44 -0.92 -6.06 -6.08
C VAL A 44 -0.32 -5.31 -7.27
N ASP A 45 -0.06 -5.99 -8.38
CA ASP A 45 0.27 -5.34 -9.65
C ASP A 45 -1.00 -4.91 -10.39
N PHE A 46 -1.93 -5.86 -10.60
CA PHE A 46 -3.18 -5.63 -11.30
C PHE A 46 -4.38 -6.20 -10.56
N TYR A 47 -5.53 -5.52 -10.70
CA TYR A 47 -6.84 -6.13 -10.49
C TYR A 47 -7.46 -6.49 -11.84
N TYR A 48 -7.81 -7.76 -12.03
CA TYR A 48 -8.73 -8.17 -13.10
C TYR A 48 -10.18 -8.03 -12.63
N LEU A 49 -11.01 -7.43 -13.47
CA LEU A 49 -12.43 -7.19 -13.26
C LEU A 49 -13.22 -8.13 -14.19
N PRO A 50 -13.69 -9.30 -13.70
CA PRO A 50 -14.30 -10.32 -14.55
C PRO A 50 -15.56 -9.83 -15.25
N ASP A 51 -16.39 -9.03 -14.55
CA ASP A 51 -17.69 -8.56 -15.05
C ASP A 51 -17.59 -7.78 -16.36
N ILE A 52 -16.55 -6.94 -16.48
CA ILE A 52 -16.36 -6.06 -17.64
C ILE A 52 -15.14 -6.43 -18.49
N ASN A 53 -14.39 -7.47 -18.10
CA ASN A 53 -13.16 -7.91 -18.76
C ASN A 53 -12.13 -6.77 -18.91
N VAL A 54 -11.83 -6.11 -17.80
CA VAL A 54 -10.90 -4.97 -17.71
C VAL A 54 -9.88 -5.25 -16.62
N TYR A 55 -8.70 -4.64 -16.74
CA TYR A 55 -7.69 -4.65 -15.70
C TYR A 55 -7.54 -3.25 -15.10
N TYR A 56 -7.05 -3.18 -13.88
CA TYR A 56 -6.60 -1.94 -13.25
C TYR A 56 -5.17 -2.13 -12.78
N ASP A 57 -4.25 -1.35 -13.34
CA ASP A 57 -2.85 -1.28 -12.94
C ASP A 57 -2.76 -0.46 -11.64
N VAL A 58 -2.41 -1.11 -10.54
CA VAL A 58 -2.38 -0.49 -9.21
C VAL A 58 -1.27 0.55 -9.11
N VAL A 59 -0.11 0.28 -9.72
CA VAL A 59 1.05 1.16 -9.64
C VAL A 59 0.83 2.42 -10.48
N ARG A 60 0.20 2.28 -11.65
CA ARG A 60 -0.12 3.44 -12.53
C ARG A 60 -1.44 4.12 -12.17
N ALA A 61 -2.25 3.52 -11.31
CA ALA A 61 -3.62 3.95 -11.01
C ALA A 61 -4.50 4.12 -12.26
N GLN A 62 -4.37 3.22 -13.25
CA GLN A 62 -5.04 3.30 -14.54
C GLN A 62 -5.75 2.00 -14.91
N TYR A 63 -6.89 2.12 -15.59
CA TYR A 63 -7.56 0.99 -16.23
C TYR A 63 -6.84 0.58 -17.51
N VAL A 64 -6.89 -0.71 -17.83
CA VAL A 64 -6.46 -1.29 -19.09
C VAL A 64 -7.62 -2.07 -19.68
N TYR A 65 -8.14 -1.59 -20.80
CA TYR A 65 -9.36 -2.13 -21.42
C TYR A 65 -9.19 -2.31 -22.93
N PRO A 66 -9.98 -3.19 -23.56
CA PRO A 66 -9.89 -3.42 -24.99
C PRO A 66 -10.47 -2.24 -25.78
N SER A 67 -9.77 -1.81 -26.82
CA SER A 67 -10.21 -0.84 -27.81
C SER A 67 -9.82 -1.34 -29.19
N GLY A 68 -10.79 -1.85 -29.94
CA GLY A 68 -10.53 -2.63 -31.16
C GLY A 68 -9.65 -3.84 -30.85
N ASN A 69 -8.54 -3.97 -31.58
CA ASN A 69 -7.59 -5.08 -31.43
C ASN A 69 -6.46 -4.79 -30.43
N GLN A 70 -6.56 -3.70 -29.66
CA GLN A 70 -5.50 -3.25 -28.76
C GLN A 70 -6.00 -3.10 -27.33
N TRP A 71 -5.07 -3.16 -26.39
CA TRP A 71 -5.30 -2.81 -24.99
C TRP A 71 -4.72 -1.42 -24.73
N ILE A 72 -5.55 -0.52 -24.21
CA ILE A 72 -5.15 0.86 -23.94
C ILE A 72 -5.30 1.18 -22.46
N TYR A 73 -4.42 2.07 -21.98
CA TYR A 73 -4.49 2.61 -20.63
C TYR A 73 -5.40 3.84 -20.59
N GLY A 74 -6.19 3.98 -19.54
CA GLY A 74 -7.02 5.15 -19.31
C GLY A 74 -7.28 5.38 -17.83
N GLN A 75 -7.35 6.65 -17.41
CA GLN A 75 -7.66 6.98 -16.01
C GLN A 75 -9.09 6.57 -15.62
N ASN A 76 -10.02 6.59 -16.59
CA ASN A 76 -11.42 6.28 -16.38
C ASN A 76 -11.84 5.14 -17.30
N LEU A 77 -12.87 4.41 -16.88
CA LEU A 77 -13.52 3.42 -17.73
C LEU A 77 -14.27 4.11 -18.89
N PRO A 78 -14.27 3.53 -20.10
CA PRO A 78 -15.10 4.01 -21.20
C PRO A 78 -16.58 4.08 -20.86
N ALA A 79 -17.32 4.98 -21.53
CA ALA A 79 -18.75 5.23 -21.28
C ALA A 79 -19.64 3.97 -21.36
N ARG A 80 -19.23 2.94 -22.13
CA ARG A 80 -19.92 1.64 -22.20
C ARG A 80 -19.97 0.90 -20.86
N TYR A 81 -19.11 1.23 -19.91
CA TYR A 81 -19.07 0.67 -18.56
C TYR A 81 -19.58 1.63 -17.48
N ARG A 82 -20.30 2.70 -17.85
CA ARG A 82 -20.75 3.74 -16.91
C ARG A 82 -21.59 3.22 -15.73
N ASN A 83 -22.26 2.08 -15.90
CA ASN A 83 -23.12 1.47 -14.88
C ASN A 83 -22.36 0.42 -14.03
N PHE A 84 -21.05 0.26 -14.23
CA PHE A 84 -20.25 -0.70 -13.49
C PHE A 84 -20.00 -0.19 -12.06
N ASP A 85 -20.51 -0.92 -11.07
CA ASP A 85 -20.25 -0.63 -9.66
C ASP A 85 -18.96 -1.30 -9.19
N ILE A 86 -17.86 -0.56 -9.24
CA ILE A 86 -16.56 -1.07 -8.81
C ILE A 86 -16.50 -1.38 -7.31
N TYR A 87 -17.34 -0.77 -6.47
CA TYR A 87 -17.32 -1.04 -5.03
C TYR A 87 -17.99 -2.37 -4.69
N ASN A 88 -19.00 -2.76 -5.47
CA ASN A 88 -19.75 -3.99 -5.25
C ASN A 88 -19.34 -5.15 -6.16
N SER A 89 -18.44 -4.96 -7.12
CA SER A 89 -18.00 -6.04 -8.02
C SER A 89 -16.83 -6.86 -7.46
N TYR A 90 -16.65 -8.09 -7.93
CA TYR A 90 -15.49 -8.92 -7.57
C TYR A 90 -14.23 -8.52 -8.34
N LYS A 91 -13.09 -8.46 -7.65
CA LYS A 91 -11.77 -8.17 -8.21
C LYS A 91 -10.86 -9.38 -7.98
N VAL A 92 -10.07 -9.72 -8.98
CA VAL A 92 -9.04 -10.75 -8.84
C VAL A 92 -7.67 -10.09 -8.86
N VAL A 93 -6.85 -10.38 -7.85
CA VAL A 93 -5.44 -9.96 -7.83
C VAL A 93 -4.65 -10.78 -8.84
N VAL A 94 -3.88 -10.09 -9.68
CA VAL A 94 -3.02 -10.67 -10.69
C VAL A 94 -1.65 -10.00 -10.61
N ASN A 95 -0.65 -10.74 -10.14
CA ASN A 95 0.73 -10.29 -9.99
C ASN A 95 1.59 -10.88 -11.11
N GLU A 96 1.33 -10.42 -12.33
CA GLU A 96 2.09 -10.78 -13.53
C GLU A 96 2.29 -9.53 -14.40
N ALA A 97 3.37 -9.51 -15.18
CA ALA A 97 3.59 -8.43 -16.14
C ALA A 97 2.56 -8.48 -17.28
N ARG A 98 1.85 -7.37 -17.49
CA ARG A 98 0.91 -7.15 -18.62
C ARG A 98 -0.09 -8.31 -18.80
N PRO A 99 -0.89 -8.65 -17.77
CA PRO A 99 -1.75 -9.83 -17.78
C PRO A 99 -2.80 -9.82 -18.89
N TYR A 100 -3.20 -8.62 -19.33
CA TYR A 100 -4.11 -8.40 -20.45
C TYR A 100 -3.61 -8.96 -21.79
N LEU A 101 -2.30 -9.22 -21.97
CA LEU A 101 -1.79 -9.92 -23.15
C LEU A 101 -2.19 -11.41 -23.18
N ARG A 102 -2.46 -11.99 -22.01
CA ARG A 102 -2.94 -13.38 -21.85
C ARG A 102 -4.41 -13.41 -21.43
N ASN A 103 -5.20 -12.43 -21.88
CA ASN A 103 -6.56 -12.23 -21.39
C ASN A 103 -7.47 -13.47 -21.49
N SER A 104 -7.31 -14.28 -22.53
CA SER A 104 -8.09 -15.52 -22.70
C SER A 104 -7.93 -16.48 -21.52
N VAL A 105 -6.72 -16.58 -20.96
CA VAL A 105 -6.42 -17.40 -19.78
C VAL A 105 -7.18 -16.89 -18.56
N TYR A 106 -7.15 -15.57 -18.34
CA TYR A 106 -7.78 -14.93 -17.18
C TYR A 106 -9.32 -14.95 -17.26
N VAL A 107 -9.88 -14.72 -18.45
CA VAL A 107 -11.31 -14.88 -18.71
C VAL A 107 -11.76 -16.30 -18.34
N ALA A 108 -11.07 -17.33 -18.85
CA ALA A 108 -11.42 -18.72 -18.57
C ALA A 108 -11.25 -19.06 -17.09
N LYS A 109 -10.12 -18.67 -16.48
CA LYS A 109 -9.79 -19.00 -15.08
C LYS A 109 -10.75 -18.35 -14.09
N TYR A 110 -11.24 -17.15 -14.37
CA TYR A 110 -11.98 -16.32 -13.43
C TYR A 110 -13.44 -16.07 -13.83
N ALA A 111 -13.96 -16.77 -14.85
CA ALA A 111 -15.36 -16.69 -15.28
C ALA A 111 -16.36 -16.90 -14.13
N LYS A 112 -16.06 -17.81 -13.20
CA LYS A 112 -16.91 -18.12 -12.04
C LYS A 112 -17.13 -16.96 -11.07
N TYR A 113 -16.29 -15.92 -11.13
CA TYR A 113 -16.39 -14.75 -10.25
C TYR A 113 -17.26 -13.63 -10.82
N LYS A 114 -17.76 -13.79 -12.05
CA LYS A 114 -18.72 -12.84 -12.63
C LYS A 114 -20.00 -12.79 -11.79
N GLY A 115 -20.48 -11.59 -11.50
CA GLY A 115 -21.66 -11.32 -10.68
C GLY A 115 -21.49 -11.65 -9.19
N GLN A 116 -20.26 -11.90 -8.72
CA GLN A 116 -20.00 -12.10 -7.30
C GLN A 116 -19.84 -10.74 -6.60
N HIS A 117 -20.46 -10.61 -5.42
CA HIS A 117 -20.54 -9.35 -4.67
C HIS A 117 -20.17 -9.50 -3.18
N ASN A 118 -19.76 -10.69 -2.75
CA ASN A 118 -19.47 -11.00 -1.36
C ASN A 118 -18.01 -10.70 -0.93
N GLN A 119 -17.24 -9.98 -1.76
CA GLN A 119 -15.83 -9.71 -1.51
C GLN A 119 -15.65 -8.52 -0.57
N GLN A 120 -14.93 -8.73 0.53
CA GLN A 120 -14.57 -7.62 1.43
C GLN A 120 -13.54 -6.71 0.77
N ILE A 121 -13.81 -5.40 0.78
CA ILE A 121 -12.97 -4.36 0.22
C ILE A 121 -12.22 -3.58 1.29
N ILE A 122 -11.10 -2.97 0.90
CA ILE A 122 -10.21 -2.16 1.73
C ILE A 122 -10.98 -1.08 2.49
N ARG A 123 -11.87 -0.34 1.81
CA ARG A 123 -12.68 0.75 2.41
C ARG A 123 -13.42 0.33 3.68
N ASN A 124 -13.91 -0.91 3.71
CA ASN A 124 -14.75 -1.43 4.78
C ASN A 124 -13.93 -2.21 5.82
N SER A 125 -12.63 -2.38 5.59
CA SER A 125 -11.74 -3.10 6.50
C SER A 125 -11.49 -2.30 7.77
N ARG A 126 -11.30 -3.02 8.88
CA ARG A 126 -10.88 -2.44 10.16
C ARG A 126 -9.41 -2.71 10.47
N ASP A 127 -8.71 -3.40 9.57
CA ASP A 127 -7.29 -3.70 9.73
C ASP A 127 -6.46 -2.43 9.46
N GLN A 128 -5.61 -2.09 10.43
CA GLN A 128 -4.82 -0.85 10.44
C GLN A 128 -3.88 -0.73 9.24
N LYS A 129 -3.41 -1.85 8.66
CA LYS A 129 -2.53 -1.79 7.49
C LYS A 129 -3.20 -1.11 6.30
N TYR A 130 -4.52 -1.25 6.18
CA TYR A 130 -5.30 -0.66 5.10
C TYR A 130 -5.58 0.82 5.26
N PHE A 131 -5.31 1.39 6.44
CA PHE A 131 -5.47 2.84 6.64
C PHE A 131 -4.44 3.63 5.84
N GLN A 132 -3.39 2.97 5.33
CA GLN A 132 -2.43 3.54 4.40
C GLN A 132 -3.04 3.89 3.03
N SER A 133 -4.13 3.22 2.63
CA SER A 133 -4.80 3.53 1.36
C SER A 133 -5.44 4.92 1.40
N ALA A 134 -5.10 5.77 0.43
CA ALA A 134 -5.51 7.18 0.41
C ALA A 134 -7.04 7.40 0.45
N GLN A 135 -7.81 6.42 -0.02
CA GLN A 135 -9.26 6.47 -0.10
C GLN A 135 -9.95 5.79 1.10
N HIS A 136 -9.18 5.35 2.10
CA HIS A 136 -9.72 4.71 3.30
C HIS A 136 -10.32 5.75 4.28
N PRO A 137 -11.47 5.50 4.92
CA PRO A 137 -12.09 6.45 5.85
C PRO A 137 -11.18 6.88 7.02
N GLN A 138 -10.31 5.98 7.47
CA GLN A 138 -9.37 6.24 8.58
C GLN A 138 -8.00 6.79 8.13
N HIS A 139 -7.82 7.08 6.83
CA HIS A 139 -6.54 7.54 6.29
C HIS A 139 -6.02 8.79 6.97
N GLN A 140 -6.86 9.83 7.13
CA GLN A 140 -6.46 11.08 7.78
C GLN A 140 -5.99 10.89 9.23
N GLN A 141 -6.56 9.93 9.95
CA GLN A 141 -6.15 9.62 11.32
C GLN A 141 -4.80 8.91 11.35
N TRP A 142 -4.60 7.98 10.41
CA TRP A 142 -3.32 7.28 10.22
C TRP A 142 -2.20 8.26 9.85
N GLU A 143 -2.43 9.21 8.93
CA GLU A 143 -1.44 10.23 8.56
C GLU A 143 -1.00 11.07 9.78
N LYS A 144 -1.95 11.53 10.60
CA LYS A 144 -1.65 12.30 11.83
C LYS A 144 -0.81 11.51 12.82
N GLN A 145 -1.02 10.21 12.93
CA GLN A 145 -0.22 9.34 13.80
C GLN A 145 1.21 9.23 13.28
N GLN A 146 1.39 9.06 11.97
CA GLN A 146 2.71 9.03 11.33
C GLN A 146 3.47 10.34 11.55
N THR A 147 2.84 11.49 11.32
CA THR A 147 3.49 12.80 11.53
C THR A 147 3.90 13.02 12.99
N LYS A 148 3.07 12.60 13.96
CA LYS A 148 3.40 12.72 15.40
C LYS A 148 4.60 11.87 15.80
N VAL A 149 4.75 10.68 15.23
CA VAL A 149 5.92 9.81 15.47
C VAL A 149 7.19 10.48 14.96
N VAL A 150 7.16 11.05 13.75
CA VAL A 150 8.30 11.78 13.16
C VAL A 150 8.70 12.99 14.02
N VAL A 151 7.75 13.80 14.47
CA VAL A 151 8.03 14.97 15.31
C VAL A 151 8.64 14.59 16.67
N LYS A 152 8.16 13.50 17.30
CA LYS A 152 8.76 13.00 18.56
C LYS A 152 10.19 12.49 18.37
N SER A 153 10.48 11.81 17.25
CA SER A 153 11.82 11.32 16.96
C SER A 153 12.85 12.44 16.83
N ASN A 154 12.45 13.61 16.31
CA ASN A 154 13.36 14.75 16.16
C ASN A 154 13.62 15.53 17.46
N ASN A 155 12.84 15.30 18.52
CA ASN A 155 12.94 16.10 19.75
C ASN A 155 13.85 15.47 20.83
N ASN A 156 14.51 14.35 20.53
CA ASN A 156 15.41 13.67 21.46
C ASN A 156 16.85 14.21 21.46
N ASN A 157 17.13 15.32 20.77
CA ASN A 157 18.48 15.89 20.67
C ASN A 157 18.69 17.24 21.36
N ASN A 158 17.79 17.65 22.26
CA ASN A 158 18.00 18.83 23.11
C ASN A 158 17.90 18.47 24.59
N ASN A 159 18.81 17.60 25.04
CA ASN A 159 19.17 17.53 26.47
C ASN A 159 20.62 17.98 26.65
N ARG A 160 20.87 19.28 26.40
CA ARG A 160 22.05 19.97 26.92
C ARG A 160 21.67 21.35 27.44
N ASN A 161 21.75 21.45 28.77
CA ASN A 161 21.90 22.66 29.57
C ASN A 161 20.82 23.75 29.46
N ASN A 162 19.82 23.66 30.33
CA ASN A 162 19.20 24.85 30.91
C ASN A 162 19.58 24.93 32.40
N ASN A 163 20.81 25.38 32.67
CA ASN A 163 21.14 26.00 33.94
C ASN A 163 20.69 27.47 33.87
N ALA A 164 19.38 27.69 33.87
CA ALA A 164 18.82 29.02 34.06
C ALA A 164 18.36 29.11 35.51
N LYS A 165 19.31 29.47 36.38
CA LYS A 165 19.01 30.09 37.67
C LYS A 165 18.04 31.25 37.40
N ASN A 166 16.78 31.11 37.81
CA ASN A 166 15.93 32.27 38.01
C ASN A 166 15.77 32.48 39.51
N ASN A 167 16.44 33.53 39.98
CA ASN A 167 16.46 33.96 41.37
C ASN A 167 15.08 34.44 41.79
N ASN A 168 14.64 33.97 42.96
CA ASN A 168 13.67 34.67 43.78
C ASN A 168 14.15 36.11 44.05
N ASN A 169 13.29 37.12 43.85
CA ASN A 169 13.21 38.31 44.72
C ASN A 169 12.06 39.27 44.35
N GLY A 170 11.34 39.74 45.38
CA GLY A 170 10.32 40.83 45.38
C GLY A 170 8.87 40.31 45.45
N ARG A 171 8.10 40.29 46.55
CA ARG A 171 7.67 41.39 47.48
C ARG A 171 7.19 42.62 46.69
N ASP A 172 5.98 43.17 46.78
CA ASP A 172 4.93 43.27 47.80
C ASP A 172 3.56 43.50 47.10
N ASN A 173 2.43 42.90 47.50
CA ASN A 173 1.42 43.41 48.44
C ASN A 173 0.76 44.77 48.07
N ARG A 174 -0.52 44.77 47.65
CA ARG A 174 -1.65 45.51 48.27
C ARG A 174 -2.93 45.59 47.40
N ASN A 175 -4.04 45.30 48.06
CA ASN A 175 -5.44 45.68 47.81
C ASN A 175 -5.65 46.99 47.04
N ASP A 176 -6.68 47.03 46.17
CA ASP A 176 -7.84 47.92 46.40
C ASP A 176 -9.05 47.64 45.47
N LYS A 177 -10.21 47.46 46.14
CA LYS A 177 -11.56 47.99 45.87
C LYS A 177 -12.27 47.85 44.49
N ARG A 178 -13.40 47.10 44.59
CA ARG A 178 -14.82 47.52 44.42
C ARG A 178 -15.31 48.18 43.11
N GLY A 179 -16.43 47.59 42.62
CA GLY A 179 -17.53 48.24 41.87
C GLY A 179 -17.32 48.22 40.36
N ASN A 180 -18.29 47.98 39.47
CA ASN A 180 -19.75 48.09 39.48
C ASN A 180 -20.21 47.29 38.23
N GLY A 181 -21.28 46.51 38.19
CA GLY A 181 -22.66 46.99 38.10
C GLY A 181 -23.38 46.18 37.00
N ARG A 182 -24.60 45.73 37.29
CA ARG A 182 -25.52 45.00 36.40
C ARG A 182 -26.25 45.98 35.48
N ASN A 183 -26.45 45.60 34.22
CA ASN A 183 -27.75 45.49 33.54
C ASN A 183 -27.57 44.78 32.20
#